data_AF-A0A9E0VB46-F1
#
_entry.id   AF-A0A9E0VB46-F1
#
_cell.length_a   1.000
_cell.length_b   1.000
_cell.length_c   1.000
_cell.angle_alpha   90.00
_cell.angle_beta   90.00
_cell.angle_gamma   90.00
#
_symmetry.space_group_name_H-M   'P 1'
#
loop_
_entity.id
_entity.type
_entity.pdbx_description
1 polymer ?
#
loop_
_entity_poly.entity_id
_entity_poly.type
_entity_poly.pdbx_seq_one_letter_code
_entity_poly.pdbx_strand_id
1 'polypeptide(L)' 'MADNDKCAHEGCVCAVGEDEEYCSPQCRAAGEEDVTGIACDCGHPGCS' A
#
# COMPACT_ATOMS: atom_id res chain seq x y z
N MET A 1 3.92 -20.69 -0.51
CA MET A 1 3.16 -19.92 0.50
C MET A 1 2.60 -18.73 -0.26
N ALA A 2 1.39 -18.23 0.01
CA ALA A 2 0.81 -17.21 -0.86
C ALA A 2 1.52 -15.86 -0.62
N ASP A 3 2.46 -15.55 -1.50
CA ASP A 3 3.30 -14.36 -1.52
C ASP A 3 2.40 -13.14 -1.81
N ASN A 4 1.78 -12.59 -0.75
CA ASN A 4 1.02 -11.34 -0.84
C ASN A 4 1.88 -10.19 -0.34
N ASP A 5 3.08 -10.06 -0.93
CA ASP A 5 4.01 -8.95 -0.77
C ASP A 5 3.45 -7.67 -1.42
N LYS A 6 2.15 -7.42 -1.31
CA LYS A 6 1.48 -6.26 -1.88
C LYS A 6 0.99 -5.37 -0.76
N CYS A 7 1.15 -4.07 -0.94
CA CYS A 7 0.63 -3.07 -0.02
C CYS A 7 -0.87 -3.30 0.23
N ALA A 8 -1.26 -3.33 1.50
CA ALA A 8 -2.62 -3.57 1.95
C ALA A 8 -3.58 -2.39 1.66
N HIS A 9 -3.06 -1.24 1.19
CA HIS A 9 -3.90 -0.13 0.77
C HIS A 9 -4.58 -0.40 -0.57
N GLU A 10 -5.91 -0.36 -0.59
CA GLU A 10 -6.68 -0.51 -1.83
C GLU A 10 -6.34 0.60 -2.83
N GLY A 11 -5.83 0.19 -4.01
CA GLY A 11 -5.33 1.11 -5.03
C GLY A 11 -3.81 1.29 -5.02
N CYS A 12 -3.09 0.72 -4.05
CA CYS A 12 -1.64 0.64 -4.10
C CYS A 12 -1.18 -0.62 -4.83
N VAL A 13 -0.29 -0.46 -5.80
CA VAL A 13 0.33 -1.56 -6.55
C VAL A 13 1.75 -1.88 -6.05
N CYS A 14 2.19 -1.23 -4.98
CA CYS A 14 3.54 -1.42 -4.47
C CYS A 14 3.74 -2.81 -3.88
N ALA A 15 4.93 -3.34 -4.12
CA ALA A 15 5.41 -4.48 -3.37
C ALA A 15 5.91 -4.04 -1.98
N VAL A 16 5.69 -4.87 -0.98
CA VAL A 16 6.11 -4.69 0.42
C VAL A 16 6.98 -5.88 0.84
N GLY A 17 7.79 -5.72 1.88
CA GLY A 17 8.55 -6.85 2.43
C GLY A 17 7.64 -7.91 3.05
N GLU A 18 8.17 -9.12 3.24
CA GLU A 18 7.44 -10.28 3.81
C GLU A 18 6.85 -10.00 5.20
N ASP A 19 7.43 -9.04 5.94
CA ASP A 19 7.00 -8.58 7.27
C ASP A 19 6.32 -7.20 7.26
N GLU A 20 6.11 -6.60 6.08
CA GLU A 20 5.52 -5.26 5.93
C GLU A 20 4.16 -5.35 5.24
N GLU A 21 3.13 -4.77 5.84
CA GLU A 21 1.78 -4.75 5.25
C GLU A 21 1.57 -3.54 4.33
N TYR A 22 2.35 -2.48 4.52
CA TYR A 22 2.21 -1.22 3.81
C TYR A 22 3.56 -0.74 3.30
N CYS A 23 3.59 -0.23 2.08
CA CYS A 23 4.83 0.26 1.47
C CYS A 23 5.31 1.57 2.09
N SER A 24 4.42 2.27 2.80
CA SER A 24 4.67 3.61 3.30
C SER A 24 3.73 3.93 4.46
N PRO A 25 4.15 4.76 5.43
CA PRO A 25 3.28 5.21 6.53
C PRO A 25 2.01 5.93 6.06
N GLN A 26 2.02 6.53 4.86
CA GLN A 26 0.82 7.14 4.31
C GLN A 26 -0.23 6.11 3.87
N CYS A 27 0.20 5.00 3.27
CA CYS A 27 -0.69 3.91 2.88
C CYS A 27 -1.25 3.21 4.11
N ARG A 28 -0.43 3.09 5.15
CA ARG A 28 -0.88 2.60 6.46
C ARG A 28 -1.97 3.50 7.03
N ALA A 29 -1.73 4.80 7.14
CA ALA A 29 -2.75 5.74 7.63
C ALA A 29 -4.01 5.72 6.76
N ALA A 30 -3.86 5.67 5.44
CA ALA A 30 -4.99 5.58 4.51
C ALA A 30 -5.78 4.26 4.66
N GLY A 31 -5.10 3.15 4.90
CA GLY A 31 -5.73 1.86 5.20
C GLY A 31 -6.44 1.84 6.55
N GLU A 32 -5.83 2.43 7.59
CA GLU A 32 -6.42 2.56 8.92
C GLU A 32 -7.66 3.48 8.93
N GLU A 33 -7.67 4.50 8.07
CA GLU A 33 -8.78 5.46 7.93
C GLU A 33 -9.80 5.04 6.85
N ASP A 34 -9.70 3.80 6.31
CA ASP A 34 -10.60 3.24 5.28
C ASP A 34 -10.71 4.14 4.02
N VAL A 35 -9.63 4.85 3.69
CA VAL A 35 -9.55 5.74 2.52
C VAL A 35 -9.34 4.89 1.28
N THR A 36 -10.44 4.51 0.61
CA THR A 36 -10.44 3.58 -0.53
C THR A 36 -10.77 4.26 -1.88
N GLY A 37 -10.83 5.60 -1.91
CA GLY A 37 -11.27 6.37 -3.09
C GLY A 37 -10.29 7.43 -3.61
N ILE A 38 -9.11 7.56 -2.99
CA ILE A 38 -8.09 8.53 -3.38
C ILE A 38 -6.96 7.78 -4.07
N ALA A 39 -6.43 8.32 -5.17
CA ALA A 39 -5.25 7.76 -5.82
C ALA A 39 -4.12 7.65 -4.80
N CYS A 40 -3.49 6.48 -4.75
CA CYS A 40 -2.39 6.21 -3.83
C CYS A 40 -1.19 7.10 -4.20
N ASP A 41 -0.90 8.12 -3.39
CA ASP A 41 0.24 9.04 -3.60
C ASP A 41 1.48 8.57 -2.83
N CYS A 42 1.69 7.25 -2.78
CA CYS A 42 2.70 6.62 -1.93
C CYS A 42 4.15 7.12 -2.19
N GLY A 43 4.35 7.82 -3.31
CA GLY A 43 5.62 8.42 -3.72
C GLY A 43 6.59 7.40 -4.31
N HIS A 44 6.18 6.14 -4.45
CA HIS A 44 7.02 5.11 -5.02
C HIS A 44 7.00 5.13 -6.55
N PRO A 45 8.15 4.84 -7.19
CA PRO A 45 8.22 4.76 -8.64
C PRO A 45 7.30 3.63 -9.14
N GLY A 46 6.31 3.98 -9.97
CA GLY A 46 5.30 3.05 -10.49
C GLY A 46 4.02 2.95 -9.67
N CYS A 47 3.89 3.73 -8.59
CA CYS A 47 2.66 3.98 -7.85
C CYS A 47 2.05 5.28 -8.39
N SER A 48 1.08 5.17 -9.31
CA SER A 48 0.38 6.31 -9.94
C SER A 48 -1.03 5.93 -10.36
#